data_AF-A0A920MES4-F1
#
_entry.id   AF-A0A920MES4-F1
#
_cell.length_a   1.000
_cell.length_b   1.000
_cell.length_c   1.000
_cell.angle_alpha   90.00
_cell.angle_beta   90.00
_cell.angle_gamma   90.00
#
_symmetry.space_group_name_H-M   'P 1'
#
loop_
_entity.id
_entity.type
_entity.pdbx_description
1 polymer ?
#
loop_
_entity_poly.entity_id
_entity_poly.type
_entity_poly.pdbx_seq_one_letter_code
_entity_poly.pdbx_strand_id
1 'polypeptide(L)'
;MEIRKQNSPKNFFIYGPGMQEVVNRGINNEGILPGGLNVERRSNKLYLKLTEKSDKKPDDPLTILDWVTLYALATNEENAAGVQW
;
A
#
# COMPACT_ATOMS: atom_id res chain seq x y z
N MET A 1 -26.68 4.63 -8.26
CA MET A 1 -25.81 3.51 -7.87
C MET A 1 -24.41 4.07 -7.82
N GLU A 2 -24.10 4.79 -6.74
CA GLU A 2 -22.91 5.64 -6.65
C GLU A 2 -21.80 4.82 -6.00
N ILE A 3 -20.78 4.47 -6.79
CA ILE A 3 -19.62 3.73 -6.34
C ILE A 3 -18.89 4.61 -5.33
N ARG A 4 -18.88 4.15 -4.08
CA ARG A 4 -18.21 4.80 -2.94
C ARG A 4 -16.79 5.21 -3.35
N LYS A 5 -16.55 6.52 -3.42
CA LYS A 5 -15.19 7.07 -3.52
C LYS A 5 -14.39 6.51 -2.35
N GLN A 6 -13.40 5.68 -2.67
CA GLN A 6 -12.48 5.09 -1.72
C GLN A 6 -11.96 6.18 -0.77
N ASN A 7 -12.10 5.94 0.53
CA ASN A 7 -11.51 6.75 1.61
C ASN A 7 -9.99 6.55 1.66
N SER A 8 -9.32 6.81 0.54
CA SER A 8 -7.87 7.01 0.54
C SER A 8 -7.62 8.40 1.14
N PRO A 9 -6.77 8.54 2.16
CA PRO A 9 -6.48 9.85 2.76
C PRO A 9 -6.02 10.81 1.66
N LYS A 10 -6.84 11.84 1.40
CA LYS A 10 -6.69 12.79 0.28
C LYS A 10 -5.45 13.68 0.38
N ASN A 11 -4.58 13.46 1.37
CA ASN A 11 -3.46 14.35 1.70
C ASN A 11 -2.08 13.71 1.47
N PHE A 12 -1.99 12.50 0.91
CA PHE A 12 -0.70 11.83 0.65
C PHE A 12 -0.19 11.96 -0.80
N PHE A 13 -0.76 12.88 -1.59
CA PHE A 13 -0.41 13.16 -3.00
C PHE A 13 0.96 13.85 -3.22
N ILE A 14 1.89 13.77 -2.26
CA ILE A 14 3.23 14.37 -2.38
C ILE A 14 4.19 13.54 -3.24
N TYR A 15 3.81 12.34 -3.66
CA TYR A 15 4.64 11.49 -4.49
C TYR A 15 4.27 11.60 -5.97
N GLY A 16 5.27 11.70 -6.85
CA GLY A 16 5.08 11.79 -8.29
C GLY A 16 4.42 10.54 -8.91
N PRO A 17 4.00 10.61 -10.19
CA PRO A 17 3.18 9.57 -10.83
C PRO A 17 3.81 8.17 -10.82
N GLY A 18 5.14 8.04 -10.94
CA GLY A 18 5.83 6.75 -10.87
C GLY A 18 5.73 6.08 -9.50
N MET A 19 5.75 6.86 -8.41
CA MET A 19 5.62 6.32 -7.05
C MET A 19 4.21 5.82 -6.78
N GLN A 20 3.20 6.48 -7.35
CA GLN A 20 1.81 6.02 -7.24
C GLN A 20 1.59 4.70 -7.99
N GLU A 21 2.18 4.55 -9.16
CA GLU A 21 2.05 3.32 -9.95
C GLU A 21 2.62 2.10 -9.21
N VAL A 22 3.79 2.22 -8.60
CA VAL A 22 4.37 1.06 -7.92
C VAL A 22 3.74 0.78 -6.57
N VAL A 23 3.29 1.80 -5.84
CA VAL A 23 2.46 1.54 -4.65
C VAL A 23 1.21 0.77 -5.06
N ASN A 24 0.56 1.17 -6.17
CA ASN A 24 -0.58 0.42 -6.72
C ASN A 24 -0.19 -1.03 -7.10
N ARG A 25 0.96 -1.26 -7.75
CA ARG A 25 1.42 -2.63 -8.04
C ARG A 25 1.64 -3.43 -6.76
N GLY A 26 2.35 -2.87 -5.78
CA GLY A 26 2.64 -3.52 -4.51
C GLY A 26 1.38 -3.95 -3.76
N ILE A 27 0.40 -3.06 -3.59
CA ILE A 27 -0.85 -3.39 -2.89
C ILE A 27 -1.74 -4.41 -3.64
N ASN A 28 -1.53 -4.63 -4.94
CA ASN A 28 -2.26 -5.62 -5.74
C ASN A 28 -1.51 -6.95 -5.89
N ASN A 29 -0.21 -7.00 -5.59
CA ASN A 29 0.61 -8.19 -5.75
C ASN A 29 0.66 -9.02 -4.46
N GLU A 30 0.47 -10.32 -4.59
CA GLU A 30 0.50 -11.30 -3.50
C GLU A 30 1.59 -12.36 -3.72
N GLY A 31 1.79 -13.22 -2.73
CA GLY A 31 2.71 -14.35 -2.80
C GLY A 31 4.08 -14.08 -2.19
N ILE A 32 5.08 -14.83 -2.66
CA ILE A 32 6.44 -14.84 -2.12
C ILE A 32 7.36 -14.01 -3.01
N LEU A 33 8.17 -13.14 -2.40
CA LEU A 33 9.20 -12.39 -3.09
C LEU A 33 10.26 -13.33 -3.67
N PRO A 34 10.77 -13.02 -4.88
CA PRO A 34 11.89 -13.76 -5.45
C PRO A 34 13.16 -13.57 -4.61
N GLY A 35 14.16 -14.43 -4.82
CA GLY A 35 15.45 -14.36 -4.11
C GLY A 35 15.71 -15.46 -3.07
N GLY A 36 14.83 -16.47 -2.97
CA GLY A 36 15.10 -17.71 -2.22
C GLY A 36 14.99 -17.61 -0.69
N LEU A 37 14.61 -16.43 -0.16
CA LEU A 37 14.44 -16.21 1.28
C LEU A 37 13.02 -16.51 1.79
N ASN A 38 12.12 -16.96 0.91
CA ASN A 38 10.71 -17.27 1.22
C ASN A 38 9.97 -16.13 1.93
N VAL A 39 10.24 -14.88 1.55
CA VAL A 39 9.63 -13.69 2.17
C VAL A 39 8.26 -13.44 1.57
N GLU A 40 7.21 -13.45 2.38
CA GLU A 40 5.85 -13.13 1.94
C GLU A 40 5.66 -11.62 1.71
N ARG A 41 4.92 -11.27 0.66
CA ARG A 41 4.42 -9.92 0.42
C ARG A 41 3.34 -9.56 1.45
N ARG A 42 3.47 -8.38 2.06
CA ARG A 42 2.64 -7.92 3.18
C ARG A 42 1.83 -6.67 2.84
N SER A 43 2.25 -5.91 1.83
CA SER A 43 1.58 -4.64 1.46
C SER A 43 0.11 -4.84 1.10
N ASN A 44 -0.24 -5.85 0.29
CA ASN A 44 -1.63 -6.18 -0.04
C ASN A 44 -2.50 -6.43 1.21
N LYS A 45 -2.08 -7.32 2.11
CA LYS A 45 -2.83 -7.64 3.34
C LYS A 45 -3.02 -6.40 4.22
N LEU A 46 -2.00 -5.54 4.32
CA LEU A 46 -2.09 -4.30 5.09
C LEU A 46 -3.06 -3.31 4.45
N TYR A 47 -3.07 -3.19 3.13
CA TYR A 47 -4.02 -2.35 2.39
C TYR A 47 -5.48 -2.79 2.62
N LEU A 48 -5.76 -4.09 2.51
CA LEU A 48 -7.09 -4.64 2.79
C LEU A 48 -7.52 -4.32 4.23
N LYS A 49 -6.64 -4.57 5.20
CA LYS A 49 -6.91 -4.25 6.61
C LYS A 49 -7.18 -2.77 6.86
N LEU A 50 -6.47 -1.86 6.17
CA LEU A 50 -6.65 -0.42 6.32
C LEU A 50 -7.94 0.07 5.66
N THR A 51 -8.32 -0.52 4.53
CA THR A 51 -9.55 -0.16 3.82
C THR A 51 -10.81 -0.75 4.48
N GLU A 52 -10.71 -1.93 5.08
CA GLU A 52 -11.77 -2.52 5.92
C GLU A 52 -12.01 -1.70 7.20
N LYS A 53 -10.96 -1.13 7.79
CA LYS A 53 -11.04 -0.27 8.98
C LYS A 53 -11.56 1.15 8.70
N SER A 54 -12.10 1.42 7.51
CA SER A 54 -12.54 2.76 7.08
C SER A 54 -13.68 3.39 7.91
N ASP A 55 -14.23 2.65 8.89
CA ASP A 55 -15.12 3.15 9.94
C ASP A 55 -14.39 3.85 11.11
N LYS A 56 -13.05 3.78 11.17
CA LYS A 56 -12.24 4.53 12.15
C LYS A 56 -12.11 5.99 11.72
N LYS A 57 -12.09 6.90 12.69
CA LYS A 57 -11.98 8.35 12.44
C LYS A 57 -10.79 8.64 11.50
N PRO A 58 -10.99 9.44 10.42
CA PRO A 58 -9.96 9.72 9.41
C PRO A 58 -8.63 10.26 9.96
N ASP A 59 -8.66 10.87 11.15
CA ASP A 59 -7.54 11.59 11.77
C ASP A 59 -6.88 10.85 12.94
N ASP A 60 -7.11 9.54 13.09
CA ASP A 60 -6.36 8.74 14.07
C ASP A 60 -4.86 8.68 13.67
N PRO A 61 -3.93 9.25 14.47
CA PRO A 61 -2.50 9.27 14.12
C PRO A 61 -1.92 7.88 13.86
N LEU A 62 -2.44 6.85 14.54
CA LEU A 62 -2.02 5.47 14.31
C LEU A 62 -2.39 4.97 12.91
N THR A 63 -3.56 5.40 12.40
CA THR A 63 -4.01 5.06 11.06
C THR A 63 -3.13 5.74 10.00
N ILE A 64 -2.70 6.99 10.23
CA ILE A 64 -1.76 7.68 9.33
C ILE A 64 -0.43 6.92 9.24
N LEU A 65 0.13 6.51 10.38
CA LEU A 65 1.38 5.74 10.42
C LEU A 65 1.28 4.39 9.69
N ASP A 66 0.12 3.73 9.79
CA ASP A 66 -0.14 2.49 9.06
C ASP A 66 -0.12 2.72 7.53
N TRP A 67 -0.68 3.85 7.05
CA TRP A 67 -0.58 4.25 5.64
C TRP A 67 0.87 4.54 5.21
N VAL A 68 1.67 5.24 6.02
CA VAL A 68 3.10 5.45 5.70
C VAL A 68 3.83 4.11 5.60
N THR A 69 3.55 3.20 6.53
CA THR A 69 4.13 1.85 6.53
C THR A 69 3.75 1.08 5.27
N LEU A 70 2.49 1.20 4.82
CA LEU A 70 2.02 0.58 3.60
C LEU A 70 2.83 1.04 2.37
N TYR A 71 3.04 2.35 2.22
CA TYR A 71 3.81 2.90 1.10
C TYR A 71 5.24 2.35 1.09
N ALA A 72 5.92 2.38 2.25
CA ALA A 72 7.27 1.86 2.37
C ALA A 72 7.36 0.36 2.03
N LEU A 73 6.39 -0.45 2.50
CA LEU A 73 6.34 -1.87 2.19
C LEU A 73 6.10 -2.11 0.69
N ALA A 74 5.11 -1.45 0.10
CA ALA A 74 4.78 -1.64 -1.32
C ALA A 74 5.97 -1.31 -2.23
N THR A 75 6.65 -0.19 -1.98
CA THR A 75 7.87 0.19 -2.69
C THR A 75 9.00 -0.83 -2.48
N ASN A 76 9.26 -1.25 -1.24
CA ASN A 76 10.33 -2.20 -0.94
C ASN A 76 10.09 -3.59 -1.55
N GLU A 77 8.84 -4.04 -1.56
CA GLU A 77 8.46 -5.33 -2.14
C GLU A 77 8.61 -5.34 -3.66
N GLU A 78 8.23 -4.25 -4.34
CA GLU A 78 8.38 -4.13 -5.79
C GLU A 78 9.86 -3.98 -6.20
N ASN A 79 10.66 -3.27 -5.40
CA ASN A 79 12.13 -3.25 -5.55
C ASN A 79 12.74 -4.65 -5.43
N ALA A 80 12.33 -5.39 -4.40
CA ALA A 80 12.81 -6.76 -4.16
C ALA A 80 12.35 -7.74 -5.27
N ALA A 81 11.23 -7.44 -5.94
CA ALA A 81 10.73 -8.19 -7.07
C ALA A 81 11.44 -7.88 -8.40
N GLY A 82 12.40 -6.95 -8.40
CA GLY A 82 13.16 -6.58 -9.59
C GLY A 82 12.45 -5.61 -10.52
N VAL A 83 11.39 -4.94 -10.05
CA VAL A 83 10.75 -3.85 -10.82
C VAL A 83 11.67 -2.64 -10.78
N GLN A 84 12.17 -2.23 -11.95
CA GLN A 84 12.96 -1.00 -12.13
C GLN A 84 12.01 0.17 -12.41
N TRP A 85 12.24 1.31 -11.76
CA TRP A 85 11.44 2.53 -11.85
C TRP A 85 11.81 3.38 -13.05
#